data_AF-A0A2U2ZX77-F1
#
_entry.id   AF-A0A2U2ZX77-F1
#
_cell.length_a   1.000
_cell.length_b   1.000
_cell.length_c   1.000
_cell.angle_alpha   90.00
_cell.angle_beta   90.00
_cell.angle_gamma   90.00
#
_symmetry.space_group_name_H-M   'P 1'
#
loop_
_entity.id
_entity.type
_entity.pdbx_description
1 polymer ?
#
loop_
_entity_poly.entity_id
_entity_poly.type
_entity_poly.pdbx_seq_one_letter_code
_entity_poly.pdbx_strand_id
1 'polypeptide(L)'
;MRCVIARYPFDLTKAGVLASMRGVRPEIVTGESVTIGRRRYPVKQVGQVITRQDPRDFTAREVSRALTRLGFTCHDRPVAV
;
A
#
# COMPACT_ATOMS: atom_id res chain seq x y z
N MET A 1 -4.96 1.78 -13.57
CA MET A 1 -6.22 1.61 -12.82
C MET A 1 -6.51 2.91 -12.10
N ARG A 2 -7.68 3.51 -12.35
CA ARG A 2 -8.12 4.69 -11.61
C ARG A 2 -8.73 4.27 -10.27
N CYS A 3 -8.30 4.90 -9.18
CA CYS A 3 -8.88 4.72 -7.85
C CYS A 3 -8.89 6.05 -7.09
N VAL A 4 -9.64 6.10 -5.99
CA VAL A 4 -9.69 7.27 -5.10
C VAL A 4 -9.07 6.87 -3.76
N ILE A 5 -8.12 7.66 -3.26
CA ILE A 5 -7.47 7.50 -1.96
C ILE A 5 -7.46 8.87 -1.28
N ALA A 6 -7.87 8.94 -0.01
CA ALA A 6 -8.03 10.21 0.71
C ALA A 6 -8.92 11.23 -0.04
N ARG A 7 -9.96 10.76 -0.75
CA ARG A 7 -10.86 11.57 -1.61
C ARG A 7 -10.21 12.15 -2.87
N TYR A 8 -8.95 11.84 -3.17
CA TYR A 8 -8.27 12.28 -4.40
C TYR A 8 -8.17 11.15 -5.43
N PRO A 9 -8.39 11.43 -6.72
CA PRO A 9 -8.23 10.43 -7.78
C PRO A 9 -6.76 10.20 -8.10
N PHE A 10 -6.39 8.93 -8.34
CA PHE A 10 -5.07 8.50 -8.76
C PHE A 10 -5.17 7.49 -9.91
N ASP A 11 -4.22 7.58 -10.84
CA ASP A 11 -4.01 6.58 -11.89
C ASP A 11 -2.77 5.74 -11.54
N LEU A 12 -3.03 4.59 -10.91
CA LEU A 12 -1.98 3.70 -10.44
C LEU A 12 -1.78 2.52 -11.40
N THR A 13 -0.54 2.04 -11.49
CA THR A 13 -0.18 0.82 -12.22
C THR A 13 0.68 -0.08 -11.33
N LYS A 14 0.61 -1.40 -11.54
CA LYS A 14 1.45 -2.36 -10.80
C LYS A 14 2.94 -2.05 -10.96
N ALA A 15 3.36 -1.75 -12.19
CA ALA A 15 4.74 -1.36 -12.50
C ALA A 15 5.15 -0.05 -11.81
N GLY A 16 4.25 0.94 -11.77
CA GLY A 16 4.49 2.20 -11.06
C GLY A 16 4.70 2.00 -9.57
N VAL A 17 3.86 1.18 -8.91
CA VAL A 17 4.05 0.83 -7.49
C VAL A 17 5.40 0.14 -7.27
N LEU A 18 5.74 -0.85 -8.09
CA LEU A 18 7.03 -1.55 -8.01
C LEU A 18 8.21 -0.57 -8.16
N ALA A 19 8.10 0.39 -9.08
CA ALA A 19 9.13 1.37 -9.33
C ALA A 19 9.32 2.32 -8.15
N SER A 20 8.22 2.85 -7.59
CA SER A 20 8.26 3.76 -6.44
C SER A 20 8.77 3.09 -5.17
N MET A 21 8.56 1.78 -5.02
CA MET A 21 9.00 1.02 -3.84
C MET A 21 10.46 0.52 -3.92
N ARG A 22 11.18 0.75 -5.03
CA ARG A 22 12.59 0.35 -5.13
C ARG A 22 13.43 1.13 -4.11
N GLY A 23 14.25 0.41 -3.35
CA GLY A 23 15.12 1.00 -2.32
C GLY A 23 14.41 1.43 -1.04
N VAL A 24 13.07 1.33 -0.98
CA VAL A 24 12.32 1.65 0.24
C VAL A 24 12.56 0.55 1.28
N ARG A 25 13.01 0.95 2.48
CA ARG A 25 13.19 0.02 3.61
C ARG A 25 11.82 -0.27 4.24
N PRO A 26 11.44 -1.55 4.44
CA PRO A 26 10.20 -1.86 5.13
C PRO A 26 10.20 -1.32 6.57
N GLU A 27 9.09 -0.72 6.95
CA GLU A 27 8.77 -0.43 8.34
C GLU A 27 8.27 -1.69 9.07
N ILE A 28 8.20 -1.62 10.41
CA ILE A 28 7.65 -2.69 11.23
C ILE A 28 6.16 -2.88 10.88
N VAL A 29 5.78 -4.12 10.56
CA VAL A 29 4.41 -4.47 10.23
C VAL A 29 3.60 -4.66 11.52
N THR A 30 2.72 -3.70 11.82
CA THR A 30 1.83 -3.73 12.99
C THR A 30 0.34 -3.91 12.63
N GLY A 31 0.01 -3.89 11.34
CA GLY A 31 -1.35 -3.92 10.83
C GLY A 31 -1.46 -4.64 9.48
N GLU A 32 -2.42 -4.23 8.65
CA GLU A 32 -2.50 -4.70 7.26
C GLU A 32 -1.13 -4.51 6.57
N SER A 33 -0.79 -5.44 5.68
CA SER A 33 0.47 -5.38 4.95
C SER A 33 0.35 -5.90 3.53
N VAL A 34 1.35 -5.63 2.70
CA VAL A 34 1.41 -6.07 1.31
C VAL A 34 2.78 -6.66 1.01
N THR A 35 2.80 -7.76 0.26
CA THR A 35 4.04 -8.33 -0.26
C THR A 35 4.45 -7.62 -1.55
N ILE A 36 5.64 -7.03 -1.56
CA ILE A 36 6.24 -6.40 -2.74
C ILE A 36 7.64 -6.99 -2.94
N GLY A 37 7.82 -7.72 -4.04
CA GLY A 37 9.01 -8.54 -4.25
C GLY A 37 9.12 -9.62 -3.17
N ARG A 38 10.24 -9.63 -2.44
CA ARG A 38 10.52 -10.58 -1.35
C ARG A 38 10.27 -10.01 0.05
N ARG A 39 9.68 -8.81 0.16
CA ARG A 39 9.51 -8.08 1.43
C ARG A 39 8.05 -7.76 1.68
N ARG A 40 7.69 -7.62 2.96
CA ARG A 40 6.36 -7.23 3.42
C ARG A 40 6.41 -5.81 3.97
N TYR A 41 5.50 -4.96 3.53
CA TYR A 41 5.43 -3.55 3.91
C TYR A 41 4.08 -3.25 4.56
N PRO A 42 4.00 -2.38 5.57
CA PRO A 42 2.73 -1.82 6.00
C PRO A 42 2.01 -1.17 4.82
N VAL A 43 0.71 -1.40 4.66
CA VAL A 43 -0.02 -0.82 3.52
C VAL A 43 0.01 0.70 3.57
N LYS A 44 0.01 1.29 4.78
CA LYS A 44 0.07 2.74 4.95
C LYS A 44 1.41 3.34 4.49
N GLN A 45 2.52 2.63 4.71
CA GLN A 45 3.83 3.02 4.18
C GLN A 45 3.80 3.06 2.65
N VAL A 46 3.27 2.01 2.01
CA VAL A 46 3.16 1.95 0.54
C VAL A 46 2.25 3.06 0.01
N GLY A 47 1.11 3.28 0.67
CA GLY A 47 0.17 4.36 0.36
C GLY A 47 0.88 5.71 0.33
N GLN A 48 1.61 6.04 1.40
CA GLN A 48 2.36 7.29 1.50
C GLN A 48 3.36 7.47 0.36
N VAL A 49 4.10 6.41 0.00
CA VAL A 49 5.09 6.48 -1.08
C VAL A 49 4.44 6.71 -2.44
N ILE A 50 3.33 6.03 -2.74
CA ILE A 50 2.71 6.08 -4.08
C ILE A 50 1.76 7.26 -4.27
N THR A 51 1.15 7.78 -3.21
CA THR A 51 0.25 8.94 -3.27
C THR A 51 0.92 10.24 -2.87
N ARG A 52 2.05 10.18 -2.13
CA ARG A 52 2.72 11.33 -1.48
C ARG A 52 1.83 12.09 -0.49
N GLN A 53 0.74 11.47 -0.02
CA GLN A 53 -0.16 12.04 0.99
C GLN A 53 0.28 11.67 2.40
N ASP A 54 -0.20 12.41 3.40
CA ASP A 54 0.02 12.07 4.80
C ASP A 54 -0.72 10.74 5.11
N PRO A 55 -0.08 9.77 5.77
CA PRO A 55 -0.76 8.55 6.21
C PRO A 55 -2.04 8.80 7.01
N ARG A 56 -2.21 9.96 7.66
CA ARG A 56 -3.41 10.34 8.41
C ARG A 56 -4.64 10.59 7.53
N ASP A 57 -4.44 10.89 6.24
CA ASP A 57 -5.51 11.26 5.32
C ASP A 57 -6.23 10.06 4.70
N PHE A 58 -5.64 8.86 4.79
CA PHE A 58 -6.21 7.63 4.25
C PHE A 58 -6.12 6.44 5.22
N THR A 59 -6.98 5.48 4.95
CA THR A 59 -7.06 4.22 5.70
C THR A 59 -6.22 3.13 5.04
N ALA A 60 -5.77 2.15 5.82
CA ALA A 60 -5.09 0.97 5.28
C ALA A 60 -5.97 0.24 4.25
N ARG A 61 -7.28 0.15 4.54
CA ARG A 61 -8.29 -0.51 3.71
C ARG A 61 -8.47 0.12 2.33
N GLU A 62 -8.39 1.45 2.21
CA GLU A 62 -8.42 2.13 0.90
C GLU A 62 -7.24 1.69 0.04
N VAL A 63 -6.04 1.72 0.62
CA VAL A 63 -4.81 1.38 -0.09
C VAL A 63 -4.74 -0.12 -0.38
N SER A 64 -5.14 -0.98 0.55
CA SER A 64 -5.10 -2.43 0.34
C SER A 64 -6.05 -2.87 -0.76
N ARG A 65 -7.25 -2.28 -0.84
CA ARG A 65 -8.17 -2.48 -1.99
C ARG A 65 -7.54 -2.04 -3.32
N ALA A 66 -6.88 -0.90 -3.36
CA ALA A 66 -6.21 -0.43 -4.57
C ALA A 66 -5.08 -1.38 -4.99
N LEU A 67 -4.24 -1.82 -4.05
CA LEU A 67 -3.13 -2.74 -4.32
C LEU A 67 -3.61 -4.14 -4.72
N THR A 68 -4.65 -4.67 -4.08
CA THR A 68 -5.26 -5.96 -4.47
C THR A 68 -5.82 -5.89 -5.89
N ARG A 69 -6.48 -4.79 -6.27
CA ARG A 69 -6.97 -4.59 -7.66
C ARG A 69 -5.85 -4.45 -8.69
N LEU A 70 -4.67 -3.99 -8.27
CA LEU A 70 -3.44 -4.00 -9.09
C LEU A 70 -2.76 -5.39 -9.11
N GLY A 71 -3.29 -6.38 -8.39
CA GLY A 71 -2.77 -7.74 -8.34
C GLY A 71 -1.58 -7.92 -7.39
N PHE A 72 -1.52 -7.14 -6.31
CA PHE A 72 -0.62 -7.42 -5.18
C PHE A 72 -1.30 -8.33 -4.14
N THR A 73 -0.49 -9.10 -3.41
CA THR A 73 -0.95 -9.90 -2.28
C THR A 73 -0.94 -9.07 -1.01
N CYS A 74 -2.11 -8.65 -0.56
CA CYS A 74 -2.32 -8.00 0.73
C CYS A 74 -2.63 -9.05 1.82
N HIS A 75 -2.28 -8.74 3.05
CA HIS A 75 -2.50 -9.57 4.23
C HIS A 75 -3.19 -8.71 5.29
N ASP A 76 -4.21 -9.26 5.92
CA ASP A 76 -4.87 -8.61 7.06
C ASP A 76 -3.90 -8.50 8.25
N ARG A 77 -4.28 -7.68 9.24
CA ARG A 77 -3.52 -7.58 10.49
C ARG A 77 -3.41 -8.98 11.11
N PRO A 78 -2.21 -9.41 11.54
CA PRO A 78 -2.10 -10.63 12.34
C PRO A 78 -2.98 -10.45 13.58
N VAL A 79 -4.02 -11.26 13.70
CA VAL A 79 -4.81 -11.35 14.92
C VAL A 79 -3.87 -11.92 15.97
N ALA A 80 -3.66 -11.17 17.06
CA ALA A 80 -2.98 -11.74 18.22
C ALA A 80 -3.88 -12.87 18.74
N VAL A 81 -3.39 -14.11 18.64
CA VAL A 81 -3.98 -15.28 19.31
C VAL A 81 -3.42 -15.34 20.71
#